data_AF-A0A067TGD7-F1
#
_entry.id   AF-A0A067TGD7-F1
#
_cell.length_a   1.000
_cell.length_b   1.000
_cell.length_c   1.000
_cell.angle_alpha   90.00
_cell.angle_beta   90.00
_cell.angle_gamma   90.00
#
_symmetry.space_group_name_H-M   'P 1'
#
loop_
_entity.id
_entity.type
_entity.pdbx_description
1 polymer ?
#
loop_
_entity_poly.entity_id
_entity_poly.type
_entity_poly.pdbx_seq_one_letter_code
_entity_poly.pdbx_strand_id
1 'polypeptide(L)' 'MWLIIASVLASFDISKAKDEFGNEIEINDDYEDLGLLNHKTKFQCSFTPRSTM' A
#
# COMPACT_ATOMS: atom_id res chain seq x y z
N MET A 1 -2.12 18.47 -0.27
CA MET A 1 -1.64 17.10 -0.59
C MET A 1 -0.69 16.56 0.48
N TRP A 2 0.43 17.24 0.74
CA TRP A 2 1.47 16.76 1.69
C TRP A 2 0.99 16.51 3.11
N LEU A 3 0.12 17.36 3.65
CA LEU A 3 -0.46 17.16 4.98
C LEU A 3 -1.31 15.88 5.07
N ILE A 4 -1.99 15.52 3.98
CA ILE A 4 -2.80 14.29 3.92
C ILE A 4 -1.86 13.08 3.96
N ILE A 5 -0.81 13.09 3.13
CA ILE A 5 0.19 12.02 3.09
C ILE A 5 0.88 11.89 4.44
N ALA A 6 1.31 13.01 5.04
CA ALA A 6 1.96 13.03 6.35
C ALA A 6 1.02 12.52 7.47
N SER A 7 -0.25 12.92 7.45
CA SER A 7 -1.24 12.44 8.43
C SER A 7 -1.49 10.94 8.28
N VAL A 8 -1.61 10.43 7.06
CA VAL A 8 -1.79 9.00 6.79
C VAL A 8 -0.58 8.21 7.30
N LEU A 9 0.64 8.65 6.98
CA LEU A 9 1.88 8.03 7.47
C LEU A 9 2.04 8.14 9.00
N ALA A 10 1.47 9.16 9.63
CA ALA A 10 1.50 9.32 11.08
C ALA A 10 0.49 8.41 11.80
N SER A 11 -0.63 8.09 11.16
CA SER A 11 -1.73 7.30 11.74
C SER A 11 -1.65 5.81 11.43
N PHE A 12 -1.05 5.42 10.30
CA PHE A 12 -1.04 4.05 9.81
C PHE A 12 0.38 3.56 9.56
N ASP A 13 0.62 2.30 9.93
CA ASP A 13 1.78 1.55 9.48
C ASP A 13 1.43 0.90 8.14
N ILE A 14 2.16 1.31 7.09
CA ILE A 14 1.97 0.82 5.73
C ILE A 14 3.19 -0.01 5.37
N SER A 15 2.99 -1.31 5.20
CA SER A 15 4.06 -2.26 4.86
C SER A 15 3.62 -3.20 3.74
N LYS A 16 4.58 -3.91 3.13
CA LYS A 16 4.23 -4.93 2.14
C LYS A 16 3.36 -6.00 2.80
N ALA A 17 2.36 -6.49 2.06
CA ALA A 17 1.58 -7.62 2.55
C ALA A 17 2.48 -8.83 2.72
N LYS A 18 2.21 -9.62 3.76
CA LYS A 18 2.90 -10.88 4.03
C LYS A 18 1.96 -12.04 3.78
N ASP A 19 2.48 -13.13 3.24
CA ASP A 19 1.73 -14.37 3.05
C ASP A 19 1.52 -15.12 4.39
N GLU A 20 0.85 -16.28 4.33
CA GLU A 20 0.59 -17.13 5.50
C GLU A 20 1.87 -17.65 6.18
N PHE A 21 3.00 -17.61 5.49
CA PHE A 21 4.32 -18.02 5.97
C PHE A 21 5.17 -16.84 6.45
N GLY A 22 4.64 -15.62 6.40
CA GLY A 22 5.32 -14.39 6.82
C GLY A 22 6.27 -13.81 5.78
N ASN A 23 6.30 -14.31 4.54
CA ASN A 23 7.13 -13.78 3.47
C ASN A 23 6.47 -12.56 2.83
N GLU A 24 7.27 -11.56 2.48
CA GLU A 24 6.78 -10.40 1.73
C GLU A 24 6.26 -10.85 0.36
N ILE A 25 5.01 -10.50 0.07
CA ILE A 25 4.41 -10.72 -1.25
C ILE A 25 5.06 -9.73 -2.22
N GLU A 26 5.70 -10.27 -3.25
CA GLU A 26 6.32 -9.47 -4.30
C GLU A 26 5.26 -8.64 -5.03
N ILE A 27 5.50 -7.34 -5.13
CA ILE A 27 4.59 -6.42 -5.82
C ILE A 27 5.01 -6.42 -7.29
N ASN A 28 4.14 -6.90 -8.16
CA ASN A 28 4.35 -6.87 -9.60
C ASN A 28 4.49 -5.41 -10.12
N ASP A 29 5.31 -5.20 -11.15
CA ASP A 29 5.56 -3.91 -11.81
C ASP A 29 4.57 -3.57 -12.94
N ASP A 30 3.49 -4.35 -13.09
CA ASP A 30 2.42 -4.12 -14.05
C ASP A 30 1.64 -2.83 -13.72
N TYR A 31 1.22 -2.15 -14.79
CA TYR A 31 0.37 -0.96 -14.72
C TYR A 31 -0.91 -1.23 -15.50
N GLU A 32 -2.03 -0.79 -14.94
CA GLU A 32 -3.29 -0.71 -15.66
C GLU A 32 -3.31 0.58 -16.48
N ASP A 33 -3.26 0.41 -17.81
CA ASP A 33 -3.43 1.48 -18.79
C ASP A 33 -4.93 1.67 -19.09
N LEU A 34 -5.51 2.72 -18.51
CA LEU A 34 -6.84 3.21 -18.85
C LEU A 34 -6.71 4.49 -19.70
N GLY A 35 -5.93 4.43 -20.78
CA GLY A 35 -5.77 5.51 -21.76
C GLY A 35 -5.11 6.77 -21.21
N LEU A 36 -5.90 7.67 -20.60
CA LEU A 36 -5.40 8.92 -20.00
C LEU A 36 -4.92 8.75 -18.55
N LEU A 37 -5.22 7.62 -17.91
CA LEU A 37 -4.85 7.32 -16.53
C LEU A 37 -4.00 6.06 -16.49
N ASN A 38 -2.78 6.20 -15.98
CA ASN A 38 -1.87 5.10 -15.71
C ASN A 38 -1.72 4.96 -14.21
N HIS A 39 -2.04 3.79 -13.69
CA HIS A 39 -1.88 3.48 -12.27
C HIS A 39 -1.39 2.05 -12.09
N LYS A 40 -0.73 1.79 -10.98
CA LYS A 40 -0.22 0.46 -10.68
C LYS A 40 -1.38 -0.52 -10.56
N THR A 41 -1.22 -1.72 -11.11
CA THR A 41 -2.20 -2.80 -10.94
C THR A 41 -2.43 -3.06 -9.45
N LYS A 42 -3.64 -3.49 -9.08
CA LYS A 42 -3.99 -3.79 -7.69
C LYS A 42 -2.98 -4.76 -7.06
N PHE A 43 -2.42 -4.35 -5.92
CA PHE A 43 -1.50 -5.15 -5.13
C PHE A 43 -1.96 -5.23 -3.67
N GLN A 44 -1.57 -6.29 -2.97
CA GLN A 44 -1.83 -6.46 -1.56
C GLN A 44 -0.83 -5.62 -0.73
N CYS A 45 -1.33 -4.87 0.23
CA CYS A 45 -0.51 -4.15 1.21
C CYS A 45 -1.10 -4.31 2.61
N SER A 46 -0.23 -4.23 3.61
CA SER A 46 -0.64 -4.18 5.01
C SER A 46 -0.89 -2.72 5.37
N PHE A 47 -2.09 -2.43 5.88
CA PHE A 47 -2.49 -1.10 6.30
C PHE A 47 -3.10 -1.21 7.70
N THR A 48 -2.28 -1.08 8.72
CA THR A 48 -2.70 -1.24 10.10
C THR A 48 -2.65 0.11 10.83
N PRO A 49 -3.65 0.44 11.67
CA PRO A 49 -3.54 1.59 12.55
C PRO A 49 -2.29 1.45 13.43
N ARG A 50 -1.48 2.50 13.51
CA ARG A 50 -0.29 2.49 14.35
C ARG A 50 -0.63 2.46 15.84
N SER A 51 -1.83 2.93 16.19
CA SER A 51 -2.36 2.86 17.55
C SER A 51 -3.33 1.69 17.65
N THR A 52 -3.01 0.71 18.50
CA THR A 52 -3.99 -0.23 19.04
C THR A 52 -4.87 0.51 20.05
N MET A 53 -6.18 0.47 19.84
CA MET A 53 -7.14 0.77 20.91
C MET A 53 -7.12 -0.35 21.95
#